data_AF-Q5LME6-F1
#
_entry.id   AF-Q5LME6-F1
#
_cell.length_a   1.000
_cell.length_b   1.000
_cell.length_c   1.000
_cell.angle_alpha   90.00
_cell.angle_beta   90.00
_cell.angle_gamma   90.00
#
_symmetry.space_group_name_H-M   'P 1'
#
loop_
_entity.id
_entity.type
_entity.pdbx_description
1 polymer ?
#
loop_
_entity_poly.entity_id
_entity_poly.type
_entity_poly.pdbx_seq_one_letter_code
_entity_poly.pdbx_strand_id
1 'polypeptide(L)'
;MINRRFFTLGLGALSLSACGGGAPLTASTPAAAPAQSWPTVPNAGWEAWVAGFRSRASAQGINATTLDRAFRGAGFIPKVIERDRNQTEFKRSLEDYLAIAASDERIATGRQMLQQHGALLTRIEAHYGVDKEIVTAIWGLESRYGARRGDVPIVSALSTLAYDGRRGAFFEKQLIAALKILQNGDTSPQNMTGSWAGAMGHTQFIPTSYLAYAVDFTGDGRRDIWSEDPTDALASTAAYLANAGWVRGQPWGGEVGSAAANSGSPSAVLQPQEPGPKIAVFKNFSVIKRYNNSDSYAIGVGHLSDRLKGGGPFRASFGPDETGLTLEERKELQSRLTAAGYDTGGADGVIGSKSTAAISDYQRARGLAVTGTPSVELLRQLRGG
;
A
#
# COMPACT_ATOMS: atom_id res chain seq x y z
N MET A 1 -9.02 -27.36 -19.53
CA MET A 1 -8.65 -27.33 -18.09
C MET A 1 -7.56 -26.28 -17.89
N ILE A 2 -7.92 -25.07 -17.45
CA ILE A 2 -6.99 -23.95 -17.27
C ILE A 2 -6.67 -23.86 -15.78
N ASN A 3 -5.42 -24.17 -15.43
CA ASN A 3 -4.93 -24.11 -14.05
C ASN A 3 -4.62 -22.64 -13.69
N ARG A 4 -5.52 -21.97 -12.97
CA ARG A 4 -5.35 -20.60 -12.48
C ARG A 4 -4.64 -20.59 -11.13
N ARG A 5 -3.31 -20.52 -11.13
CA ARG A 5 -2.54 -20.09 -9.95
C ARG A 5 -2.09 -18.65 -10.15
N PHE A 6 -2.92 -17.70 -9.72
CA PHE A 6 -2.48 -16.34 -9.45
C PHE A 6 -2.45 -16.17 -7.93
N PHE A 7 -1.24 -16.05 -7.38
CA PHE A 7 -1.01 -15.79 -5.96
C PHE A 7 -0.46 -14.38 -5.80
N THR A 8 -1.06 -13.68 -4.84
CA THR A 8 -0.96 -12.25 -4.55
C THR A 8 0.39 -11.90 -3.92
N LEU A 9 1.01 -10.79 -4.31
CA LEU A 9 1.97 -10.10 -3.45
C LEU A 9 1.15 -9.07 -2.66
N GLY A 10 0.84 -9.37 -1.40
CA GLY A 10 0.41 -8.33 -0.47
C GLY A 10 1.60 -7.40 -0.24
N LEU A 11 1.49 -6.13 -0.67
CA LEU A 11 2.42 -5.10 -0.22
C LEU A 11 2.17 -4.88 1.27
N GLY A 12 2.98 -5.54 2.10
CA GLY A 12 3.08 -5.21 3.52
C GLY A 12 3.59 -3.78 3.67
N ALA A 13 2.73 -2.89 4.18
CA ALA A 13 3.10 -1.52 4.51
C ALA A 13 4.18 -1.54 5.61
N LEU A 14 5.43 -1.28 5.22
CA LEU A 14 6.56 -1.12 6.11
C LEU A 14 6.61 0.34 6.60
N SER A 15 6.33 0.55 7.89
CA SER A 15 6.67 1.78 8.61
C SER A 15 8.16 1.78 8.92
N LEU A 16 8.85 2.86 8.54
CA LEU A 16 10.27 3.10 8.85
C LEU A 16 10.39 4.35 9.72
N SER A 17 11.14 4.18 10.80
CA SER A 17 11.48 5.16 11.82
C SER A 17 12.63 6.07 11.39
N ALA A 18 12.67 7.30 11.91
CA ALA A 18 13.89 8.09 12.03
C ALA A 18 13.84 8.99 13.27
N CYS A 19 15.02 9.20 13.87
CA CYS A 19 15.25 9.86 15.16
C CYS A 19 15.74 11.29 14.98
N GLY A 20 15.44 12.17 15.97
CA GLY A 20 16.41 13.15 16.50
C GLY A 20 16.01 14.63 16.52
N GLY A 21 15.84 15.18 17.74
CA GLY A 21 16.17 16.57 18.11
C GLY A 21 15.01 17.55 18.33
N GLY A 22 14.73 17.93 19.58
CA GLY A 22 13.59 18.79 19.97
C GLY A 22 13.90 20.28 20.17
N ALA A 23 12.93 21.14 19.82
CA ALA A 23 12.44 22.36 20.50
C ALA A 23 11.51 23.17 19.54
N PRO A 24 10.81 24.22 20.01
CA PRO A 24 9.40 24.27 20.41
C PRO A 24 8.38 24.42 19.26
N LEU A 25 7.10 24.26 19.63
CA LEU A 25 5.92 24.09 18.78
C LEU A 25 5.64 25.26 17.82
N THR A 26 6.05 25.13 16.57
CA THR A 26 5.39 25.75 15.39
C THR A 26 4.84 24.65 14.51
N ALA A 27 3.59 24.80 14.03
CA ALA A 27 2.91 23.83 13.18
C ALA A 27 3.80 23.41 12.00
N SER A 28 4.44 22.26 12.15
CA SER A 28 5.40 21.72 11.19
C SER A 28 4.66 20.75 10.31
N THR A 29 4.63 21.03 9.01
CA THR A 29 4.29 20.06 7.97
C THR A 29 5.03 18.76 8.27
N PRO A 30 4.39 17.57 8.23
CA PRO A 30 5.08 16.33 8.58
C PRO A 30 6.28 16.16 7.66
N ALA A 31 7.49 16.15 8.22
CA ALA A 31 8.70 15.87 7.46
C ALA A 31 8.58 14.48 6.86
N ALA A 32 8.86 14.35 5.56
CA ALA A 32 8.93 13.05 4.90
C ALA A 32 9.90 12.14 5.66
N ALA A 33 9.49 10.89 5.93
CA ALA A 33 10.40 9.89 6.48
C ALA A 33 11.66 9.80 5.59
N PRO A 34 12.87 9.69 6.15
CA PRO A 34 14.08 9.64 5.33
C PRO A 34 14.00 8.46 4.37
N ALA A 35 14.33 8.74 3.11
CA ALA A 35 14.37 7.74 2.05
C ALA A 35 15.20 6.53 2.50
N GLN A 36 14.65 5.32 2.34
CA GLN A 36 15.39 4.13 2.71
C GLN A 36 16.49 3.95 1.66
N SER A 37 17.75 3.88 2.08
CA SER A 37 18.81 3.68 1.10
C SER A 37 18.71 2.28 0.47
N TRP A 38 18.64 2.24 -0.86
CA TRP A 38 18.69 1.03 -1.69
C TRP A 38 20.01 0.97 -2.45
N PRO A 39 21.15 0.80 -1.75
CA PRO A 39 22.45 0.82 -2.41
C PRO A 39 22.56 -0.35 -3.37
N THR A 40 23.08 -0.07 -4.55
CA THR A 40 23.56 -1.10 -5.45
C THR A 40 24.97 -1.53 -5.03
N VAL A 41 25.29 -2.80 -5.22
CA VAL A 41 26.63 -3.34 -4.98
C VAL A 41 27.14 -4.06 -6.23
N PRO A 42 28.46 -4.08 -6.48
CA PRO A 42 29.03 -4.92 -7.53
C PRO A 42 28.63 -6.38 -7.36
N ASN A 43 28.22 -7.03 -8.44
CA ASN A 43 27.83 -8.45 -8.44
C ASN A 43 28.07 -9.06 -9.83
N ALA A 44 29.16 -9.81 -9.96
CA ALA A 44 29.57 -10.40 -11.23
C ALA A 44 28.52 -11.38 -11.82
N GLY A 45 27.75 -12.07 -10.96
CA GLY A 45 26.71 -12.97 -11.39
C GLY A 45 25.49 -12.23 -11.98
N TRP A 46 25.10 -11.12 -11.35
CA TRP A 46 24.06 -10.24 -11.89
C TRP A 46 24.52 -9.58 -13.20
N GLU A 47 25.77 -9.13 -13.29
CA GLU A 47 26.33 -8.55 -14.52
C GLU A 47 26.33 -9.55 -15.69
N ALA A 48 26.77 -10.78 -15.44
CA ALA A 48 26.71 -11.87 -16.42
C ALA A 48 25.27 -12.19 -16.83
N TRP A 49 24.34 -12.19 -15.88
CA TRP A 49 22.92 -12.37 -16.16
C TRP A 49 22.36 -11.24 -17.03
N VAL A 50 22.70 -9.97 -16.74
CA VAL A 50 22.29 -8.80 -17.54
C VAL A 50 22.82 -8.91 -18.96
N ALA A 51 24.08 -9.33 -19.14
CA ALA A 51 24.68 -9.53 -20.45
C ALA A 51 23.86 -10.54 -21.29
N GLY A 52 23.48 -11.68 -20.71
CA GLY A 52 22.61 -12.65 -21.38
C GLY A 52 21.16 -12.19 -21.55
N PHE A 53 20.64 -11.39 -20.60
CA PHE A 53 19.29 -10.83 -20.66
C PHE A 53 19.13 -9.83 -21.81
N ARG A 54 20.15 -9.03 -22.12
CA ARG A 54 20.10 -8.05 -23.22
C ARG A 54 19.65 -8.68 -24.54
N SER A 55 20.18 -9.84 -24.91
CA SER A 55 19.75 -10.55 -26.13
C SER A 55 18.29 -11.00 -26.06
N ARG A 56 17.83 -11.48 -24.90
CA ARG A 56 16.41 -11.87 -24.70
C ARG A 56 15.47 -10.67 -24.77
N ALA A 57 15.88 -9.52 -24.23
CA ALA A 57 15.12 -8.28 -24.30
C ALA A 57 15.05 -7.72 -25.73
N SER A 58 16.16 -7.74 -26.47
CA SER A 58 16.20 -7.32 -27.87
C SER A 58 15.33 -8.20 -28.76
N ALA A 59 15.31 -9.52 -28.53
CA ALA A 59 14.39 -10.43 -29.22
C ALA A 59 12.91 -10.12 -28.96
N GLN A 60 12.60 -9.39 -27.88
CA GLN A 60 11.24 -8.92 -27.55
C GLN A 60 10.99 -7.46 -27.94
N GLY A 61 11.84 -6.89 -28.80
CA GLY A 61 11.66 -5.57 -29.41
C GLY A 61 12.21 -4.40 -28.59
N ILE A 62 13.05 -4.65 -27.57
CA ILE A 62 13.75 -3.58 -26.86
C ILE A 62 15.02 -3.18 -27.63
N ASN A 63 15.10 -1.92 -28.04
CA ASN A 63 16.25 -1.40 -28.78
C ASN A 63 17.49 -1.21 -27.88
N ALA A 64 18.67 -1.23 -28.51
CA ALA A 64 19.96 -1.11 -27.81
C ALA A 64 20.06 0.19 -27.00
N THR A 65 19.61 1.32 -27.55
CA THR A 65 19.61 2.62 -26.87
C THR A 65 18.83 2.59 -25.55
N THR A 66 17.67 1.92 -25.54
CA THR A 66 16.86 1.78 -24.32
C THR A 66 17.55 0.89 -23.31
N LEU A 67 18.13 -0.24 -23.74
CA LEU A 67 18.89 -1.12 -22.84
C LEU A 67 20.10 -0.41 -22.24
N ASP A 68 20.88 0.31 -23.04
CA ASP A 68 22.05 1.04 -22.57
C ASP A 68 21.65 2.15 -21.61
N ARG A 69 20.61 2.92 -21.93
CA ARG A 69 20.11 3.98 -21.05
C ARG A 69 19.55 3.43 -19.74
N ALA A 70 18.80 2.33 -19.77
CA ALA A 70 18.19 1.72 -18.59
C ALA A 70 19.23 1.10 -17.66
N PHE A 71 20.26 0.46 -18.20
CA PHE A 71 21.28 -0.24 -17.40
C PHE A 71 22.52 0.58 -17.05
N ARG A 72 22.71 1.79 -17.62
CA ARG A 72 23.89 2.65 -17.37
C ARG A 72 24.16 2.91 -15.88
N GLY A 73 23.12 2.99 -15.05
CA GLY A 73 23.23 3.17 -13.60
C GLY A 73 22.47 2.13 -12.78
N ALA A 74 22.05 1.03 -13.42
CA ALA A 74 21.39 -0.06 -12.73
C ALA A 74 22.42 -0.93 -12.01
N GLY A 75 22.01 -1.61 -10.94
CA GLY A 75 22.88 -2.52 -10.20
C GLY A 75 22.10 -3.49 -9.31
N PHE A 76 22.81 -4.48 -8.78
CA PHE A 76 22.24 -5.47 -7.87
C PHE A 76 21.91 -4.86 -6.51
N ILE A 77 20.70 -5.07 -5.99
CA ILE A 77 20.25 -4.53 -4.69
C ILE A 77 20.04 -5.67 -3.68
N PRO A 78 21.01 -5.94 -2.76
CA PRO A 78 20.89 -7.06 -1.81
C PRO A 78 19.63 -7.00 -0.95
N LYS A 79 19.24 -5.80 -0.51
CA LYS A 79 18.02 -5.59 0.28
C LYS A 79 16.74 -6.04 -0.42
N VAL A 80 16.69 -6.00 -1.76
CA VAL A 80 15.53 -6.51 -2.52
C VAL A 80 15.40 -8.02 -2.33
N ILE A 81 16.52 -8.74 -2.31
CA ILE A 81 16.55 -10.19 -2.05
C ILE A 81 16.23 -10.51 -0.59
N GLU A 82 16.74 -9.72 0.36
CA GLU A 82 16.35 -9.85 1.77
C GLU A 82 14.82 -9.72 1.93
N ARG A 83 14.20 -8.73 1.28
CA ARG A 83 12.74 -8.53 1.30
C ARG A 83 11.98 -9.68 0.63
N ASP A 84 12.47 -10.20 -0.50
CA ASP A 84 11.85 -11.36 -1.14
C ASP A 84 11.91 -12.61 -0.24
N ARG A 85 13.03 -12.84 0.45
CA ARG A 85 13.21 -14.02 1.30
C ARG A 85 12.46 -13.92 2.63
N ASN A 86 12.36 -12.71 3.20
CA ASN A 86 11.75 -12.44 4.51
C ASN A 86 10.23 -12.15 4.44
N GLN A 87 9.49 -12.87 3.59
CA GLN A 87 8.02 -12.77 3.55
C GLN A 87 7.35 -13.56 4.68
N THR A 88 7.72 -13.28 5.93
CA THR A 88 6.93 -13.70 7.09
C THR A 88 5.71 -12.78 7.17
N GLU A 89 4.60 -13.21 6.58
CA GLU A 89 3.31 -12.52 6.76
C GLU A 89 2.90 -12.66 8.22
N PHE A 90 3.05 -11.59 9.01
CA PHE A 90 2.23 -11.45 10.21
C PHE A 90 0.79 -11.31 9.73
N LYS A 91 -0.03 -12.34 9.95
CA LYS A 91 -1.48 -12.25 9.71
C LYS A 91 -2.05 -11.25 10.71
N ARG A 92 -2.29 -10.03 10.26
CA ARG A 92 -3.03 -9.02 11.01
C ARG A 92 -4.50 -9.43 11.07
N SER A 93 -5.14 -9.15 12.19
CA SER A 93 -6.60 -9.19 12.29
C SER A 93 -7.24 -8.20 11.30
N LEU A 94 -8.51 -8.37 10.97
CA LEU A 94 -9.22 -7.40 10.15
C LEU A 94 -9.30 -6.05 10.89
N GLU A 95 -9.52 -6.07 12.21
CA GLU A 95 -9.54 -4.87 13.04
C GLU A 95 -8.23 -4.08 12.93
N ASP A 96 -7.07 -4.72 13.12
CA ASP A 96 -5.76 -4.05 13.03
C ASP A 96 -5.47 -3.56 11.61
N TYR A 97 -5.90 -4.32 10.60
CA TYR A 97 -5.78 -3.87 9.22
C TYR A 97 -6.59 -2.59 8.97
N LEU A 98 -7.84 -2.53 9.45
CA LEU A 98 -8.72 -1.36 9.29
C LEU A 98 -8.26 -0.16 10.11
N ALA A 99 -7.75 -0.38 11.33
CA ALA A 99 -7.17 0.66 12.17
C ALA A 99 -6.03 1.40 11.46
N ILE A 100 -5.28 0.69 10.61
CA ILE A 100 -4.32 1.31 9.72
C ILE A 100 -5.02 1.84 8.49
N ALA A 101 -5.67 1.00 7.67
CA ALA A 101 -6.15 1.31 6.34
C ALA A 101 -7.15 2.49 6.30
N ALA A 102 -7.98 2.63 7.33
CA ALA A 102 -8.93 3.72 7.50
C ALA A 102 -8.67 4.51 8.80
N SER A 103 -7.39 4.75 9.14
CA SER A 103 -7.01 5.61 10.26
C SER A 103 -7.56 7.04 10.11
N ASP A 104 -7.73 7.74 11.23
CA ASP A 104 -8.21 9.13 11.23
C ASP A 104 -7.31 10.05 10.40
N GLU A 105 -5.98 9.85 10.46
CA GLU A 105 -5.01 10.56 9.63
C GLU A 105 -5.26 10.32 8.13
N ARG A 106 -5.48 9.07 7.72
CA ARG A 106 -5.73 8.75 6.31
C ARG A 106 -7.08 9.31 5.85
N ILE A 107 -8.12 9.24 6.69
CA ILE A 107 -9.42 9.83 6.39
C ILE A 107 -9.30 11.35 6.23
N ALA A 108 -8.62 12.03 7.15
CA ALA A 108 -8.42 13.48 7.10
C ALA A 108 -7.66 13.89 5.83
N THR A 109 -6.54 13.21 5.54
CA THR A 109 -5.75 13.47 4.34
C THR A 109 -6.54 13.18 3.06
N GLY A 110 -7.29 12.08 3.00
CA GLY A 110 -8.10 11.75 1.84
C GLY A 110 -9.23 12.76 1.58
N ARG A 111 -9.83 13.33 2.62
CA ARG A 111 -10.80 14.43 2.48
C ARG A 111 -10.15 15.69 1.95
N GLN A 112 -8.93 16.01 2.41
CA GLN A 112 -8.14 17.10 1.84
C GLN A 112 -7.82 16.85 0.36
N MET A 113 -7.44 15.63 -0.03
CA MET A 113 -7.17 15.28 -1.43
C MET A 113 -8.43 15.37 -2.31
N LEU A 114 -9.59 14.95 -1.80
CA LEU A 114 -10.88 15.12 -2.49
C LEU A 114 -11.23 16.60 -2.69
N GLN A 115 -10.89 17.45 -1.72
CA GLN A 115 -11.09 18.90 -1.85
C GLN A 115 -10.11 19.50 -2.86
N GLN A 116 -8.82 19.19 -2.73
CA GLN A 116 -7.75 19.73 -3.56
C GLN A 116 -7.88 19.32 -5.03
N HIS A 117 -8.20 18.05 -5.31
CA HIS A 117 -8.31 17.51 -6.66
C HIS A 117 -9.76 17.29 -7.11
N GLY A 118 -10.73 17.92 -6.44
CA GLY A 118 -12.16 17.64 -6.64
C GLY A 118 -12.63 17.78 -8.09
N ALA A 119 -12.23 18.85 -8.78
CA ALA A 119 -12.60 19.07 -10.18
C ALA A 119 -12.04 17.98 -11.13
N LEU A 120 -10.77 17.60 -10.91
CA LEU A 120 -10.12 16.52 -11.65
C LEU A 120 -10.82 15.18 -11.41
N LEU A 121 -11.02 14.83 -10.14
CA LEU A 121 -11.65 13.57 -9.74
C LEU A 121 -13.09 13.46 -10.24
N THR A 122 -13.85 14.56 -10.25
CA THR A 122 -15.20 14.58 -10.86
C THR A 122 -15.15 14.38 -12.37
N ARG A 123 -14.16 14.92 -13.09
CA ARG A 123 -13.98 14.63 -14.52
C ARG A 123 -13.64 13.16 -14.77
N ILE A 124 -12.75 12.59 -13.97
CA ILE A 124 -12.37 11.17 -14.03
C ILE A 124 -13.60 10.28 -13.76
N GLU A 125 -14.36 10.57 -12.70
CA GLU A 125 -15.59 9.86 -12.36
C GLU A 125 -16.65 9.96 -13.46
N ALA A 126 -16.83 11.14 -14.06
CA ALA A 126 -17.73 11.32 -15.19
C ALA A 126 -17.31 10.47 -16.40
N HIS A 127 -16.00 10.41 -16.69
CA HIS A 127 -15.46 9.68 -17.84
C HIS A 127 -15.48 8.15 -17.65
N TYR A 128 -15.04 7.64 -16.50
CA TYR A 128 -14.88 6.19 -16.28
C TYR A 128 -16.05 5.55 -15.52
N GLY A 129 -16.92 6.34 -14.88
CA GLY A 129 -18.04 5.84 -14.08
C GLY A 129 -17.64 5.18 -12.76
N VAL A 130 -16.39 5.41 -12.32
CA VAL A 130 -15.86 4.94 -11.04
C VAL A 130 -15.92 6.07 -10.02
N ASP A 131 -16.53 5.80 -8.88
CA ASP A 131 -16.70 6.77 -7.79
C ASP A 131 -15.35 7.40 -7.40
N LYS A 132 -15.31 8.73 -7.30
CA LYS A 132 -14.06 9.44 -6.96
C LYS A 132 -13.49 9.07 -5.59
N GLU A 133 -14.35 8.73 -4.62
CA GLU A 133 -13.90 8.29 -3.30
C GLU A 133 -13.27 6.89 -3.33
N ILE A 134 -13.66 6.04 -4.29
CA ILE A 134 -13.01 4.74 -4.50
C ILE A 134 -11.61 4.93 -5.08
N VAL A 135 -11.49 5.77 -6.12
CA VAL A 135 -10.19 6.12 -6.71
C VAL A 135 -9.27 6.74 -5.65
N THR A 136 -9.81 7.67 -4.84
CA THR A 136 -9.06 8.32 -3.76
C THR A 136 -8.68 7.33 -2.65
N ALA A 137 -9.57 6.41 -2.27
CA ALA A 137 -9.27 5.40 -1.25
C ALA A 137 -8.14 4.47 -1.70
N ILE A 138 -8.15 4.00 -2.95
CA ILE A 138 -7.03 3.22 -3.52
C ILE A 138 -5.75 4.05 -3.50
N TRP A 139 -5.78 5.31 -3.93
CA TRP A 139 -4.61 6.18 -3.91
C TRP A 139 -4.01 6.35 -2.50
N GLY A 140 -4.87 6.44 -1.48
CA GLY A 140 -4.46 6.49 -0.07
C GLY A 140 -3.81 5.20 0.45
N LEU A 141 -4.31 4.04 0.01
CA LEU A 141 -3.78 2.74 0.42
C LEU A 141 -2.48 2.38 -0.33
N GLU A 142 -2.39 2.68 -1.62
CA GLU A 142 -1.25 2.30 -2.45
C GLU A 142 -0.01 3.16 -2.20
N SER A 143 -0.18 4.48 -2.08
CA SER A 143 0.96 5.39 -2.03
C SER A 143 0.83 6.52 -1.01
N ARG A 144 -0.12 6.44 -0.07
CA ARG A 144 -0.45 7.53 0.86
C ARG A 144 -0.67 8.85 0.12
N TYR A 145 -1.51 8.79 -0.92
CA TYR A 145 -1.79 9.95 -1.75
C TYR A 145 -0.54 10.53 -2.44
N GLY A 146 0.38 9.65 -2.89
CA GLY A 146 1.63 10.06 -3.55
C GLY A 146 2.79 10.36 -2.60
N ALA A 147 2.56 10.53 -1.29
CA ALA A 147 3.64 10.77 -0.34
C ALA A 147 4.62 9.59 -0.19
N ARG A 148 4.20 8.37 -0.58
CA ARG A 148 5.02 7.16 -0.58
C ARG A 148 4.86 6.36 -1.88
N ARG A 149 5.41 6.88 -2.97
CA ARG A 149 5.46 6.19 -4.29
C ARG A 149 6.48 5.07 -4.36
N GLY A 150 7.43 5.07 -3.42
CA GLY A 150 8.60 4.22 -3.45
C GLY A 150 9.79 4.92 -4.11
N ASP A 151 10.97 4.59 -3.60
CA ASP A 151 12.26 5.18 -3.94
C ASP A 151 13.21 4.15 -4.59
N VAL A 152 12.75 2.92 -4.82
CA VAL A 152 13.57 1.87 -5.43
C VAL A 152 13.62 2.06 -6.94
N PRO A 153 14.82 2.12 -7.57
CA PRO A 153 14.92 2.12 -9.02
C PRO A 153 14.38 0.81 -9.62
N ILE A 154 13.34 0.91 -10.45
CA ILE A 154 12.58 -0.26 -10.92
C ILE A 154 13.43 -1.22 -11.76
N VAL A 155 14.31 -0.69 -12.61
CA VAL A 155 15.21 -1.53 -13.44
C VAL A 155 16.13 -2.37 -12.54
N SER A 156 16.71 -1.77 -11.51
CA SER A 156 17.58 -2.46 -10.54
C SER A 156 16.81 -3.49 -9.71
N ALA A 157 15.62 -3.13 -9.21
CA ALA A 157 14.79 -4.05 -8.42
C ALA A 157 14.35 -5.28 -9.24
N LEU A 158 13.78 -5.06 -10.43
CA LEU A 158 13.25 -6.14 -11.26
C LEU A 158 14.37 -7.02 -11.82
N SER A 159 15.51 -6.46 -12.22
CA SER A 159 16.67 -7.26 -12.65
C SER A 159 17.29 -8.05 -11.49
N THR A 160 17.35 -7.48 -10.29
CA THR A 160 17.79 -8.19 -9.08
C THR A 160 16.89 -9.39 -8.80
N LEU A 161 15.56 -9.20 -8.84
CA LEU A 161 14.59 -10.28 -8.60
C LEU A 161 14.52 -11.29 -9.74
N ALA A 162 14.77 -10.87 -10.98
CA ALA A 162 14.85 -11.76 -12.13
C ALA A 162 16.09 -12.68 -12.04
N TYR A 163 17.19 -12.17 -11.49
CA TYR A 163 18.44 -12.88 -11.31
C TYR A 163 18.44 -13.83 -10.09
N ASP A 164 18.12 -13.34 -8.89
CA ASP A 164 18.28 -14.09 -7.61
C ASP A 164 16.99 -14.14 -6.75
N GLY A 165 15.86 -13.72 -7.32
CA GLY A 165 14.55 -13.80 -6.65
C GLY A 165 13.88 -15.17 -6.83
N ARG A 166 12.99 -15.53 -5.91
CA ARG A 166 12.24 -16.81 -5.93
C ARG A 166 11.34 -16.99 -7.16
N ARG A 167 11.05 -15.91 -7.90
CA ARG A 167 10.14 -15.88 -9.04
C ARG A 167 10.80 -15.26 -10.29
N GLY A 168 12.05 -15.62 -10.56
CA GLY A 168 12.87 -15.01 -11.63
C GLY A 168 12.13 -14.76 -12.96
N ALA A 169 11.47 -15.78 -13.52
CA ALA A 169 10.74 -15.66 -14.78
C ALA A 169 9.57 -14.64 -14.76
N PHE A 170 8.89 -14.50 -13.62
CA PHE A 170 7.85 -13.48 -13.46
C PHE A 170 8.46 -12.08 -13.48
N PHE A 171 9.56 -11.87 -12.75
CA PHE A 171 10.20 -10.56 -12.66
C PHE A 171 10.94 -10.19 -13.96
N GLU A 172 11.49 -11.15 -14.70
CA GLU A 172 12.02 -10.89 -16.04
C GLU A 172 10.93 -10.39 -17.00
N LYS A 173 9.72 -10.97 -16.95
CA LYS A 173 8.57 -10.46 -17.70
C LYS A 173 8.20 -9.03 -17.32
N GLN A 174 8.23 -8.70 -16.03
CA GLN A 174 7.99 -7.33 -15.56
C GLN A 174 9.11 -6.38 -16.01
N LEU A 175 10.36 -6.81 -15.99
CA LEU A 175 11.50 -6.02 -16.44
C LEU A 175 11.39 -5.68 -17.94
N ILE A 176 11.01 -6.64 -18.78
CA ILE A 176 10.78 -6.38 -20.21
C ILE A 176 9.64 -5.38 -20.39
N ALA A 177 8.55 -5.50 -19.63
CA ALA A 177 7.47 -4.52 -19.67
C ALA A 177 7.95 -3.13 -19.21
N ALA A 178 8.78 -3.03 -18.17
CA ALA A 178 9.36 -1.75 -17.72
C ALA A 178 10.24 -1.12 -18.81
N LEU A 179 11.03 -1.92 -19.53
CA LEU A 179 11.83 -1.43 -20.66
C LEU A 179 10.96 -0.94 -21.82
N LYS A 180 9.79 -1.56 -22.09
CA LYS A 180 8.84 -1.04 -23.09
C LYS A 180 8.29 0.32 -22.68
N ILE A 181 7.99 0.52 -21.40
CA ILE A 181 7.54 1.83 -20.88
C ILE A 181 8.63 2.89 -21.11
N LEU A 182 9.89 2.58 -20.79
CA LEU A 182 11.02 3.48 -21.04
C LEU A 182 11.23 3.75 -22.54
N GLN A 183 11.04 2.74 -23.38
CA GLN A 183 11.16 2.87 -24.84
C GLN A 183 10.06 3.75 -25.43
N ASN A 184 8.85 3.69 -24.89
CA ASN A 184 7.73 4.55 -25.29
C ASN A 184 7.96 6.03 -24.90
N GLY A 185 8.86 6.29 -23.96
CA GLY A 185 9.16 7.66 -23.50
C GLY A 185 8.22 8.16 -22.41
N ASP A 186 7.42 7.29 -21.81
CA ASP A 186 6.47 7.66 -20.75
C ASP A 186 7.19 8.20 -19.49
N THR A 187 8.41 7.75 -19.23
CA THR A 187 9.27 8.25 -18.15
C THR A 187 10.75 7.97 -18.43
N SER A 188 11.66 8.44 -17.57
CA SER A 188 13.10 8.17 -17.61
C SER A 188 13.48 7.04 -16.64
N PRO A 189 14.62 6.35 -16.82
CA PRO A 189 15.07 5.34 -15.86
C PRO A 189 15.25 5.88 -14.44
N GLN A 190 15.66 7.15 -14.31
CA GLN A 190 15.87 7.81 -13.03
C GLN A 190 14.54 8.10 -12.31
N ASN A 191 13.49 8.41 -13.08
CA ASN A 191 12.18 8.72 -12.54
C ASN A 191 11.30 7.47 -12.37
N MET A 192 11.66 6.34 -13.00
CA MET A 192 10.93 5.08 -12.87
C MET A 192 11.26 4.41 -11.53
N THR A 193 10.62 4.89 -10.47
CA THR A 193 10.74 4.37 -9.10
C THR A 193 9.51 3.60 -8.66
N GLY A 194 9.66 2.85 -7.57
CA GLY A 194 8.56 2.19 -6.91
C GLY A 194 8.98 1.34 -5.72
N SER A 195 8.19 0.31 -5.42
CA SER A 195 8.48 -0.65 -4.38
C SER A 195 9.59 -1.62 -4.78
N TRP A 196 10.17 -2.30 -3.79
CA TRP A 196 11.19 -3.33 -3.98
C TRP A 196 10.72 -4.48 -4.91
N ALA A 197 9.41 -4.72 -4.98
CA ALA A 197 8.81 -5.77 -5.81
C ALA A 197 8.39 -5.28 -7.21
N GLY A 198 8.70 -4.03 -7.57
CA GLY A 198 8.43 -3.46 -8.88
C GLY A 198 7.03 -2.87 -9.07
N ALA A 199 6.31 -2.59 -8.00
CA ALA A 199 5.06 -1.82 -8.06
C ALA A 199 5.39 -0.32 -8.15
N MET A 200 4.84 0.41 -9.11
CA MET A 200 5.39 1.70 -9.56
C MET A 200 4.51 2.90 -9.19
N GLY A 201 5.14 4.01 -8.82
CA GLY A 201 4.50 5.33 -8.76
C GLY A 201 3.31 5.45 -7.80
N HIS A 202 2.39 6.37 -8.09
CA HIS A 202 1.17 6.62 -7.32
C HIS A 202 0.24 5.40 -7.25
N THR A 203 0.15 4.64 -8.35
CA THR A 203 -0.82 3.54 -8.51
C THR A 203 -0.30 2.21 -7.97
N GLN A 204 1.01 2.07 -7.75
CA GLN A 204 1.64 0.79 -7.46
C GLN A 204 1.33 -0.29 -8.53
N PHE A 205 1.10 0.13 -9.78
CA PHE A 205 1.01 -0.82 -10.88
C PHE A 205 2.33 -1.55 -11.09
N ILE A 206 2.27 -2.86 -11.26
CA ILE A 206 3.38 -3.59 -11.89
C ILE A 206 3.48 -3.21 -13.37
N PRO A 207 4.66 -3.31 -14.01
CA PRO A 207 4.86 -2.88 -15.40
C PRO A 207 3.85 -3.45 -16.41
N THR A 208 3.47 -4.71 -16.29
CA THR A 208 2.47 -5.28 -17.21
C THR A 208 1.07 -4.70 -17.02
N SER A 209 0.70 -4.35 -15.79
CA SER A 209 -0.58 -3.67 -15.52
C SER A 209 -0.54 -2.24 -16.06
N TYR A 210 0.58 -1.55 -15.87
CA TYR A 210 0.79 -0.23 -16.46
C TYR A 210 0.60 -0.27 -17.98
N LEU A 211 1.26 -1.19 -18.69
CA LEU A 211 1.15 -1.25 -20.15
C LEU A 211 -0.29 -1.50 -20.62
N ALA A 212 -1.08 -2.25 -19.84
CA ALA A 212 -2.44 -2.60 -20.18
C ALA A 212 -3.47 -1.52 -19.82
N TYR A 213 -3.21 -0.70 -18.79
CA TYR A 213 -4.26 0.13 -18.17
C TYR A 213 -3.86 1.58 -17.88
N ALA A 214 -2.57 1.93 -17.93
CA ALA A 214 -2.18 3.33 -17.74
C ALA A 214 -2.72 4.18 -18.89
N VAL A 215 -3.15 5.39 -18.55
CA VAL A 215 -3.75 6.36 -19.48
C VAL A 215 -3.03 7.70 -19.39
N ASP A 216 -2.96 8.39 -20.52
CA ASP A 216 -2.52 9.79 -20.61
C ASP A 216 -3.78 10.63 -20.57
N PHE A 217 -4.08 11.17 -19.39
CA PHE A 217 -5.29 11.97 -19.16
C PHE A 217 -5.00 13.47 -19.27
N THR A 218 -3.73 13.87 -19.19
CA THR A 218 -3.30 15.25 -19.43
C THR A 218 -3.26 15.59 -20.92
N GLY A 219 -3.00 14.60 -21.78
CA GLY A 219 -2.82 14.73 -23.22
C GLY A 219 -1.41 15.18 -23.63
N ASP A 220 -0.41 15.02 -22.75
CA ASP A 220 0.96 15.48 -22.99
C ASP A 220 1.85 14.45 -23.73
N GLY A 221 1.27 13.28 -24.06
CA GLY A 221 1.93 12.17 -24.72
C GLY A 221 2.60 11.19 -23.76
N ARG A 222 2.44 11.33 -22.45
CA ARG A 222 2.99 10.43 -21.41
C ARG A 222 1.88 9.93 -20.52
N ARG A 223 2.10 8.76 -19.92
CA ARG A 223 1.18 8.15 -18.94
C ARG A 223 1.85 8.19 -17.58
N ASP A 224 2.14 9.39 -17.10
CA ASP A 224 3.08 9.60 -15.99
C ASP A 224 2.42 9.33 -14.63
N ILE A 225 2.63 8.14 -14.11
CA ILE A 225 2.15 7.76 -12.77
C ILE A 225 3.14 8.07 -11.64
N TRP A 226 4.24 8.79 -11.91
CA TRP A 226 5.33 9.01 -10.94
C TRP A 226 5.46 10.45 -10.45
N SER A 227 5.13 11.43 -11.30
CA SER A 227 5.32 12.85 -10.97
C SER A 227 4.45 13.33 -9.80
N GLU A 228 4.67 14.57 -9.36
CA GLU A 228 3.82 15.18 -8.32
C GLU A 228 2.39 15.46 -8.80
N ASP A 229 2.17 15.58 -10.12
CA ASP A 229 0.82 15.69 -10.66
C ASP A 229 0.16 14.30 -10.69
N PRO A 230 -0.87 14.04 -9.87
CA PRO A 230 -1.47 12.71 -9.79
C PRO A 230 -2.44 12.42 -10.94
N THR A 231 -2.61 13.33 -11.91
CA THR A 231 -3.67 13.26 -12.94
C THR A 231 -3.72 11.92 -13.66
N ASP A 232 -2.62 11.49 -14.27
CA ASP A 232 -2.57 10.23 -15.01
C ASP A 232 -2.70 9.03 -14.08
N ALA A 233 -2.17 9.10 -12.86
CA ALA A 233 -2.29 8.01 -11.89
C ALA A 233 -3.73 7.77 -11.43
N LEU A 234 -4.47 8.85 -11.14
CA LEU A 234 -5.87 8.77 -10.73
C LEU A 234 -6.75 8.28 -11.88
N ALA A 235 -6.53 8.80 -13.09
CA ALA A 235 -7.23 8.37 -14.28
C ALA A 235 -6.92 6.89 -14.62
N SER A 236 -5.66 6.48 -14.50
CA SER A 236 -5.22 5.08 -14.72
C SER A 236 -5.86 4.12 -13.72
N THR A 237 -6.00 4.53 -12.46
CA THR A 237 -6.70 3.75 -11.44
C THR A 237 -8.18 3.58 -11.78
N ALA A 238 -8.85 4.65 -12.22
CA ALA A 238 -10.24 4.58 -12.65
C ALA A 238 -10.41 3.72 -13.92
N ALA A 239 -9.53 3.88 -14.91
CA ALA A 239 -9.52 3.08 -16.14
C ALA A 239 -9.34 1.59 -15.84
N TYR A 240 -8.44 1.24 -14.91
CA TYR A 240 -8.26 -0.13 -14.46
C TYR A 240 -9.55 -0.73 -13.89
N LEU A 241 -10.21 -0.02 -12.97
CA LEU A 241 -11.44 -0.50 -12.33
C LEU A 241 -12.60 -0.59 -13.33
N ALA A 242 -12.75 0.40 -14.21
CA ALA A 242 -13.74 0.38 -15.27
C ALA A 242 -13.56 -0.84 -16.20
N ASN A 243 -12.33 -1.08 -16.68
CA ASN A 243 -12.00 -2.25 -17.51
C ASN A 243 -12.15 -3.58 -16.76
N ALA A 244 -11.96 -3.58 -15.44
CA ALA A 244 -12.20 -4.73 -14.58
C ALA A 244 -13.70 -4.99 -14.32
N GLY A 245 -14.58 -4.13 -14.81
CA GLY A 245 -16.04 -4.32 -14.81
C GLY A 245 -16.76 -3.61 -13.67
N TRP A 246 -16.23 -2.47 -13.19
CA TRP A 246 -16.91 -1.60 -12.23
C TRP A 246 -18.33 -1.25 -12.70
N VAL A 247 -19.29 -1.30 -11.79
CA VAL A 247 -20.70 -0.97 -12.03
C VAL A 247 -21.00 0.36 -11.36
N ARG A 248 -21.22 1.39 -12.17
CA ARG A 248 -21.57 2.74 -11.70
C ARG A 248 -22.78 2.70 -10.76
N GLY A 249 -22.67 3.35 -9.60
CA GLY A 249 -23.76 3.48 -8.62
C GLY A 249 -24.05 2.22 -7.78
N GLN A 250 -23.41 1.07 -8.06
CA GLN A 250 -23.51 -0.08 -7.18
C GLN A 250 -22.52 0.08 -6.01
N PRO A 251 -22.93 -0.14 -4.75
CA PRO A 251 -21.98 -0.14 -3.64
C PRO A 251 -20.95 -1.25 -3.80
N TRP A 252 -19.76 -1.04 -3.25
CA TRP A 252 -18.78 -2.12 -3.11
C TRP A 252 -19.33 -3.20 -2.17
N GLY A 253 -19.94 -2.77 -1.06
CA GLY A 253 -20.48 -3.57 0.01
C GLY A 253 -21.05 -2.69 1.11
N GLY A 254 -21.52 -3.32 2.18
CA GLY A 254 -22.02 -2.64 3.38
C GLY A 254 -22.22 -3.62 4.52
N GLU A 255 -22.11 -3.14 5.76
CA GLU A 255 -22.45 -3.96 6.92
C GLU A 255 -23.92 -4.37 6.87
N VAL A 256 -24.24 -5.62 7.20
CA VAL A 256 -25.62 -6.14 7.18
C VAL A 256 -26.55 -5.22 7.99
N GLY A 257 -27.70 -4.86 7.40
CA GLY A 257 -28.64 -3.90 7.97
C GLY A 257 -28.33 -2.43 7.70
N SER A 258 -27.28 -2.11 6.93
CA SER A 258 -27.04 -0.77 6.37
C SER A 258 -27.82 -0.56 5.07
N ALA A 259 -28.00 0.70 4.65
CA ALA A 259 -28.64 1.02 3.37
C ALA A 259 -27.89 0.41 2.17
N ALA A 260 -26.55 0.41 2.19
CA ALA A 260 -25.73 -0.20 1.14
C ALA A 260 -25.91 -1.72 1.08
N ALA A 261 -25.98 -2.41 2.22
CA ALA A 261 -26.24 -3.85 2.25
C ALA A 261 -27.64 -4.21 1.73
N ASN A 262 -28.60 -3.29 1.86
CA ASN A 262 -29.99 -3.48 1.44
C ASN A 262 -30.28 -2.95 0.03
N SER A 263 -29.28 -2.44 -0.70
CA SER A 263 -29.48 -1.80 -2.02
C SER A 263 -29.77 -2.79 -3.15
N GLY A 264 -29.75 -4.10 -2.87
CA GLY A 264 -29.97 -5.17 -3.84
C GLY A 264 -29.52 -6.52 -3.29
N SER A 265 -29.51 -7.55 -4.14
CA SER A 265 -29.03 -8.88 -3.74
C SER A 265 -27.51 -8.93 -3.68
N PRO A 266 -26.90 -9.22 -2.50
CA PRO A 266 -25.45 -9.32 -2.39
C PRO A 266 -24.91 -10.56 -3.10
N SER A 267 -23.67 -10.48 -3.58
CA SER A 267 -22.94 -11.63 -4.15
C SER A 267 -22.48 -12.61 -3.07
N ALA A 268 -22.17 -12.09 -1.88
CA ALA A 268 -21.84 -12.88 -0.69
C ALA A 268 -22.05 -12.05 0.58
N VAL A 269 -22.11 -12.71 1.74
CA VAL A 269 -21.96 -12.08 3.06
C VAL A 269 -20.69 -12.63 3.69
N LEU A 270 -19.78 -11.75 4.08
CA LEU A 270 -18.48 -12.08 4.65
C LEU A 270 -18.47 -11.74 6.15
N GLN A 271 -17.76 -12.54 6.94
CA GLN A 271 -17.37 -12.19 8.30
C GLN A 271 -15.91 -12.62 8.51
N PRO A 272 -14.93 -11.82 8.05
CA PRO A 272 -13.53 -12.25 8.03
C PRO A 272 -12.89 -12.39 9.42
N GLN A 273 -13.52 -11.83 10.46
CA GLN A 273 -13.10 -11.92 11.85
C GLN A 273 -14.33 -12.07 12.75
N GLU A 274 -14.22 -12.93 13.77
CA GLU A 274 -15.21 -13.11 14.83
C GLU A 274 -14.58 -12.86 16.21
N PRO A 275 -15.16 -11.99 17.06
CA PRO A 275 -16.29 -11.10 16.74
C PRO A 275 -15.90 -10.04 15.69
N GLY A 276 -16.89 -9.50 14.98
CA GLY A 276 -16.66 -8.52 13.91
C GLY A 276 -17.86 -8.33 12.98
N PRO A 277 -17.78 -7.39 12.03
CA PRO A 277 -18.91 -7.05 11.15
C PRO A 277 -19.19 -8.16 10.14
N LYS A 278 -20.49 -8.41 9.93
CA LYS A 278 -20.99 -9.15 8.76
C LYS A 278 -21.19 -8.16 7.62
N ILE A 279 -20.55 -8.40 6.48
CA ILE A 279 -20.50 -7.45 5.35
C ILE A 279 -21.13 -8.11 4.13
N ALA A 280 -22.23 -7.54 3.63
CA ALA A 280 -22.81 -7.87 2.35
C ALA A 280 -21.96 -7.23 1.24
N VAL A 281 -21.42 -8.03 0.32
CA VAL A 281 -20.52 -7.56 -0.76
C VAL A 281 -21.15 -7.77 -2.13
N PHE A 282 -20.85 -6.86 -3.08
CA PHE A 282 -21.40 -6.88 -4.44
C PHE A 282 -20.30 -7.06 -5.49
N LYS A 283 -20.66 -6.94 -6.78
CA LYS A 283 -19.70 -7.10 -7.88
C LYS A 283 -18.53 -6.13 -7.77
N ASN A 284 -18.77 -4.88 -7.36
CA ASN A 284 -17.71 -3.88 -7.18
C ASN A 284 -16.66 -4.28 -6.13
N PHE A 285 -17.00 -5.06 -5.09
CA PHE A 285 -16.00 -5.66 -4.20
C PHE A 285 -15.02 -6.57 -4.95
N SER A 286 -15.55 -7.42 -5.83
CA SER A 286 -14.74 -8.32 -6.65
C SER A 286 -13.87 -7.57 -7.65
N VAL A 287 -14.33 -6.40 -8.13
CA VAL A 287 -13.56 -5.50 -8.99
C VAL A 287 -12.38 -4.90 -8.21
N ILE A 288 -12.57 -4.44 -6.97
CA ILE A 288 -11.47 -3.96 -6.11
C ILE A 288 -10.44 -5.08 -5.87
N LYS A 289 -10.89 -6.32 -5.65
CA LYS A 289 -10.01 -7.49 -5.50
C LYS A 289 -9.16 -7.79 -6.75
N ARG A 290 -9.49 -7.25 -7.92
CA ARG A 290 -8.62 -7.36 -9.10
C ARG A 290 -7.36 -6.53 -8.93
N TYR A 291 -7.47 -5.37 -8.28
CA TYR A 291 -6.34 -4.48 -7.96
C TYR A 291 -5.39 -5.15 -6.96
N ASN A 292 -5.93 -5.68 -5.86
CA ASN A 292 -5.20 -6.51 -4.90
C ASN A 292 -6.14 -7.61 -4.36
N ASN A 293 -5.78 -8.87 -4.59
CA ASN A 293 -6.61 -10.04 -4.28
C ASN A 293 -6.56 -10.41 -2.79
N SER A 294 -7.07 -9.52 -1.94
CA SER A 294 -7.21 -9.68 -0.49
C SER A 294 -8.57 -9.13 -0.06
N ASP A 295 -9.31 -9.90 0.75
CA ASP A 295 -10.59 -9.45 1.31
C ASP A 295 -10.38 -8.26 2.25
N SER A 296 -9.39 -8.32 3.15
CA SER A 296 -9.06 -7.20 4.02
C SER A 296 -8.73 -5.95 3.23
N TYR A 297 -7.97 -6.07 2.14
CA TYR A 297 -7.68 -4.94 1.26
C TYR A 297 -8.95 -4.34 0.66
N ALA A 298 -9.81 -5.17 0.06
CA ALA A 298 -11.02 -4.69 -0.58
C ALA A 298 -12.01 -4.08 0.42
N ILE A 299 -12.10 -4.64 1.63
CA ILE A 299 -12.87 -4.05 2.74
C ILE A 299 -12.23 -2.73 3.17
N GLY A 300 -10.90 -2.63 3.25
CA GLY A 300 -10.21 -1.40 3.60
C GLY A 300 -10.42 -0.27 2.59
N VAL A 301 -10.32 -0.54 1.29
CA VAL A 301 -10.64 0.43 0.23
C VAL A 301 -12.09 0.87 0.33
N GLY A 302 -13.01 -0.09 0.40
CA GLY A 302 -14.45 0.19 0.50
C GLY A 302 -14.78 1.01 1.73
N HIS A 303 -14.32 0.57 2.90
CA HIS A 303 -14.55 1.25 4.16
C HIS A 303 -13.95 2.65 4.16
N LEU A 304 -12.68 2.82 3.73
CA LEU A 304 -12.08 4.15 3.61
C LEU A 304 -12.92 5.03 2.68
N SER A 305 -13.38 4.53 1.53
CA SER A 305 -14.23 5.29 0.61
C SER A 305 -15.54 5.76 1.26
N ASP A 306 -16.18 4.92 2.08
CA ASP A 306 -17.39 5.29 2.83
C ASP A 306 -17.09 6.37 3.87
N ARG A 307 -15.96 6.25 4.58
CA ARG A 307 -15.50 7.26 5.56
C ARG A 307 -15.19 8.59 4.88
N LEU A 308 -14.63 8.58 3.67
CA LEU A 308 -14.40 9.77 2.86
C LEU A 308 -15.70 10.45 2.43
N LYS A 309 -16.76 9.68 2.12
CA LYS A 309 -18.12 10.18 1.86
C LYS A 309 -18.84 10.72 3.10
N GLY A 310 -18.24 10.60 4.29
CA GLY A 310 -18.82 11.04 5.56
C GLY A 310 -19.56 9.94 6.34
N GLY A 311 -19.51 8.69 5.87
CA GLY A 311 -20.07 7.54 6.58
C GLY A 311 -19.37 7.26 7.91
N GLY A 312 -20.06 6.57 8.82
CA GLY A 312 -19.56 6.12 10.13
C GLY A 312 -18.56 4.94 10.05
N PRO A 313 -17.91 4.56 11.16
CA PRO A 313 -17.21 3.27 11.27
C PRO A 313 -18.22 2.11 11.17
N PHE A 314 -17.73 0.87 11.08
CA PHE A 314 -18.58 -0.31 11.25
C PHE A 314 -19.26 -0.29 12.64
N ARG A 315 -20.50 -0.78 12.73
CA ARG A 315 -21.27 -0.77 13.99
C ARG A 315 -20.91 -1.94 14.89
N ALA A 316 -20.63 -3.11 14.32
CA ALA A 316 -20.23 -4.28 15.08
C ALA A 316 -18.89 -4.05 15.78
N SER A 317 -18.82 -4.46 17.05
CA SER A 317 -17.57 -4.52 17.80
C SER A 317 -16.77 -5.77 17.41
N PHE A 318 -15.45 -5.64 17.35
CA PHE A 318 -14.53 -6.77 17.22
C PHE A 318 -14.21 -7.43 18.56
N GLY A 319 -14.66 -6.83 19.68
CA GLY A 319 -14.38 -7.30 21.03
C GLY A 319 -12.92 -7.11 21.46
N PRO A 320 -12.55 -7.62 22.65
CA PRO A 320 -11.15 -7.68 23.06
C PRO A 320 -10.35 -8.67 22.21
N ASP A 321 -9.07 -8.38 22.01
CA ASP A 321 -8.12 -9.29 21.37
C ASP A 321 -7.63 -10.41 22.31
N GLU A 322 -6.65 -11.18 21.86
CA GLU A 322 -6.03 -12.27 22.63
C GLU A 322 -5.36 -11.82 23.95
N THR A 323 -5.06 -10.53 24.09
CA THR A 323 -4.50 -9.93 25.32
C THR A 323 -5.58 -9.38 26.26
N GLY A 324 -6.85 -9.50 25.86
CA GLY A 324 -8.00 -9.00 26.60
C GLY A 324 -8.20 -7.48 26.45
N LEU A 325 -7.50 -6.83 25.53
CA LEU A 325 -7.63 -5.40 25.26
C LEU A 325 -8.49 -5.16 24.01
N THR A 326 -9.39 -4.19 24.09
CA THR A 326 -10.04 -3.64 22.90
C THR A 326 -9.09 -2.71 22.12
N LEU A 327 -9.38 -2.43 20.85
CA LEU A 327 -8.59 -1.48 20.05
C LEU A 327 -8.44 -0.12 20.73
N GLU A 328 -9.51 0.41 21.32
CA GLU A 328 -9.47 1.70 22.02
C GLU A 328 -8.57 1.65 23.27
N GLU A 329 -8.56 0.53 23.99
CA GLU A 329 -7.64 0.32 25.11
C GLU A 329 -6.18 0.16 24.64
N ARG A 330 -5.94 -0.47 23.48
CA ARG A 330 -4.61 -0.52 22.88
C ARG A 330 -4.11 0.87 22.48
N LYS A 331 -4.97 1.72 21.92
CA LYS A 331 -4.65 3.13 21.62
C LYS A 331 -4.37 3.93 22.88
N GLU A 332 -5.16 3.71 23.93
CA GLU A 332 -4.94 4.34 25.24
C GLU A 332 -3.58 3.91 25.82
N LEU A 333 -3.26 2.62 25.80
CA LEU A 333 -1.98 2.08 26.24
C LEU A 333 -0.82 2.75 25.48
N GLN A 334 -0.91 2.85 24.16
CA GLN A 334 0.12 3.50 23.34
C GLN A 334 0.29 4.99 23.68
N SER A 335 -0.84 5.69 23.84
CA SER A 335 -0.85 7.12 24.19
C SER A 335 -0.22 7.36 25.56
N ARG A 336 -0.53 6.52 26.55
CA ARG A 336 0.02 6.61 27.91
C ARG A 336 1.51 6.26 27.96
N LEU A 337 1.94 5.23 27.24
CA LEU A 337 3.37 4.90 27.12
C LEU A 337 4.15 6.08 26.51
N THR A 338 3.64 6.66 25.44
CA THR A 338 4.26 7.83 24.80
C THR A 338 4.31 9.02 25.77
N ALA A 339 3.22 9.29 26.49
CA ALA A 339 3.17 10.34 27.50
C ALA A 339 4.16 10.10 28.67
N ALA A 340 4.42 8.83 29.01
CA ALA A 340 5.41 8.43 30.00
C ALA A 340 6.86 8.39 29.47
N GLY A 341 7.10 8.80 28.22
CA GLY A 341 8.43 8.90 27.61
C GLY A 341 8.88 7.70 26.79
N TYR A 342 7.99 6.74 26.50
CA TYR A 342 8.28 5.54 25.72
C TYR A 342 7.61 5.63 24.34
N ASP A 343 8.38 5.95 23.29
CA ASP A 343 7.86 6.18 21.92
C ASP A 343 7.22 4.94 21.30
N THR A 344 5.89 4.94 21.16
CA THR A 344 5.16 3.85 20.49
C THR A 344 5.04 4.04 18.99
N GLY A 345 5.48 5.18 18.44
CA GLY A 345 5.36 5.53 17.03
C GLY A 345 3.97 5.99 16.59
N GLY A 346 3.10 6.32 17.54
CA GLY A 346 1.69 6.66 17.31
C GLY A 346 0.76 5.85 18.22
N ALA A 347 -0.54 6.15 18.12
CA ALA A 347 -1.61 5.53 18.89
C ALA A 347 -2.71 5.00 17.96
N ASP A 348 -2.36 4.08 17.05
CA ASP A 348 -3.28 3.46 16.10
C ASP A 348 -3.96 2.19 16.63
N GLY A 349 -3.54 1.73 17.82
CA GLY A 349 -3.97 0.50 18.48
C GLY A 349 -3.29 -0.75 17.93
N VAL A 350 -2.44 -0.63 16.91
CA VAL A 350 -1.76 -1.78 16.30
C VAL A 350 -0.40 -1.99 16.92
N ILE A 351 -0.19 -3.16 17.50
CA ILE A 351 1.00 -3.47 18.29
C ILE A 351 2.14 -3.91 17.37
N GLY A 352 2.88 -2.93 16.88
CA GLY A 352 4.07 -3.14 16.05
C GLY A 352 5.36 -3.26 16.87
N SER A 353 6.49 -3.30 16.15
CA SER A 353 7.83 -3.36 16.77
C SER A 353 8.13 -2.19 17.70
N LYS A 354 7.69 -0.96 17.35
CA LYS A 354 7.84 0.22 18.22
C LYS A 354 7.01 0.10 19.51
N SER A 355 5.75 -0.30 19.42
CA SER A 355 4.92 -0.53 20.61
C SER A 355 5.51 -1.66 21.47
N THR A 356 5.97 -2.75 20.86
CA THR A 356 6.65 -3.86 21.56
C THR A 356 7.90 -3.39 22.30
N ALA A 357 8.73 -2.56 21.66
CA ALA A 357 9.93 -1.98 22.27
C ALA A 357 9.57 -1.04 23.43
N ALA A 358 8.63 -0.12 23.23
CA ALA A 358 8.15 0.80 24.26
C ALA A 358 7.58 0.07 25.49
N ILE A 359 6.79 -0.99 25.26
CA ILE A 359 6.28 -1.85 26.34
C ILE A 359 7.44 -2.50 27.09
N SER A 360 8.40 -3.08 26.36
CA SER A 360 9.58 -3.74 26.95
C SER A 360 10.41 -2.79 27.81
N ASP A 361 10.60 -1.55 27.33
CA ASP A 361 11.37 -0.53 28.02
C ASP A 361 10.64 -0.03 29.27
N TYR A 362 9.33 0.19 29.20
CA TYR A 362 8.51 0.52 30.36
C TYR A 362 8.56 -0.58 31.42
N GLN A 363 8.39 -1.84 31.02
CA GLN A 363 8.46 -2.99 31.92
C GLN A 363 9.80 -3.06 32.64
N ARG A 364 10.91 -2.88 31.89
CA ARG A 364 12.26 -2.87 32.46
C ARG A 364 12.45 -1.73 33.47
N ALA A 365 11.99 -0.53 33.14
CA ALA A 365 12.10 0.64 34.02
C ALA A 365 11.29 0.50 35.32
N ARG A 366 10.22 -0.30 35.31
CA ARG A 366 9.35 -0.57 36.48
C ARG A 366 9.71 -1.85 37.23
N GLY A 367 10.78 -2.54 36.84
CA GLY A 367 11.19 -3.82 37.46
C GLY A 367 10.19 -4.96 37.23
N LEU A 368 9.41 -4.90 36.15
CA LEU A 368 8.44 -5.92 35.75
C LEU A 368 9.11 -6.99 34.86
N ALA A 369 8.43 -8.13 34.68
CA ALA A 369 8.82 -9.10 33.66
C ALA A 369 8.75 -8.45 32.26
N VAL A 370 9.85 -8.52 31.51
CA VAL A 370 9.96 -7.92 30.17
C VAL A 370 9.38 -8.89 29.14
N THR A 371 8.10 -8.71 28.80
CA THR A 371 7.39 -9.52 27.81
C THR A 371 7.31 -8.84 26.45
N GLY A 372 7.32 -7.49 26.43
CA GLY A 372 7.03 -6.71 25.21
C GLY A 372 5.58 -6.82 24.73
N THR A 373 4.73 -7.55 25.44
CA THR A 373 3.32 -7.81 25.09
C THR A 373 2.40 -6.86 25.88
N PRO A 374 1.39 -6.25 25.24
CA PRO A 374 0.42 -5.44 25.95
C PRO A 374 -0.47 -6.33 26.83
N SER A 375 -1.08 -5.75 27.87
CA SER A 375 -2.04 -6.47 28.71
C SER A 375 -2.96 -5.49 29.43
N VAL A 376 -4.13 -5.99 29.85
CA VAL A 376 -5.07 -5.25 30.71
C VAL A 376 -4.38 -4.76 31.99
N GLU A 377 -3.51 -5.59 32.56
CA GLU A 377 -2.74 -5.25 33.76
C GLU A 377 -1.76 -4.10 33.51
N LEU A 378 -1.02 -4.12 32.40
CA LEU A 378 -0.12 -3.04 32.02
C LEU A 378 -0.88 -1.72 31.82
N LEU A 379 -2.03 -1.75 31.12
CA LEU A 379 -2.87 -0.58 30.96
C LEU A 379 -3.39 -0.06 32.30
N ARG A 380 -3.81 -0.95 33.20
CA ARG A 380 -4.26 -0.57 34.56
C ARG A 380 -3.16 0.13 35.35
N GLN A 381 -1.91 -0.33 35.25
CA GLN A 381 -0.77 0.33 35.88
C GLN A 381 -0.50 1.72 35.28
N LEU A 382 -0.58 1.86 33.95
CA LEU A 382 -0.46 3.14 33.24
C LEU A 382 -1.62 4.12 33.52
N ARG A 383 -2.77 3.63 34.00
CA ARG A 383 -3.90 4.46 34.44
C ARG A 383 -3.73 4.97 35.88
N GLY A 384 -2.99 4.23 36.72
CA GLY A 384 -2.83 4.53 38.15
C GLY A 384 -1.55 5.28 38.52
N GLY A 385 -0.63 5.47 37.57
CA GLY A 385 0.52 6.36 37.69
C GLY A 385 0.30 7.63 36.88
#